data_AF-A0A947C5X0-F1
#
_entry.id   AF-A0A947C5X0-F1
#
_cell.length_a   1.000
_cell.length_b   1.000
_cell.length_c   1.000
_cell.angle_alpha   90.00
_cell.angle_beta   90.00
_cell.angle_gamma   90.00
#
_symmetry.space_group_name_H-M   'P 1'
#
loop_
_entity.id
_entity.type
_entity.pdbx_description
1 polymer ?
#
loop_
_entity_poly.entity_id
_entity_poly.type
_entity_poly.pdbx_seq_one_letter_code
_entity_poly.pdbx_strand_id
1 'polypeptide(L)'
;MGEARGESSRLLPTYRVAAAISPLEWLAFRGSVSSGFKLPSLLQLFGNRTNVEGNPDLVQERSLAYDGAVTLRGHREALSGYASVGAFLTHLDDAIRFRRTSASTFKAENIGGARIRGVEVELRGGVTQHFLLQSEVTWTQAIDEANGNQLPVQPEWVAYFQPEAHSGTLSKWVSDIFGFFQVAYVGKAYEDPANLVEISARTVLAAGLGALLFEGRLGLGFRADDLLDVRGQDLVGYPLPGRRYSGRVSYRHAW
;
A
#
# COMPACT_ATOMS: atom_id res chain seq x y z
N MET A 1 1.55 -14.53 -47.31
CA MET A 1 0.15 -14.08 -47.09
C MET A 1 -0.53 -15.19 -46.31
N GLY A 2 -0.39 -15.19 -44.98
CA GLY A 2 -0.93 -16.21 -44.09
C GLY A 2 -2.11 -15.63 -43.33
N GLU A 3 -3.25 -16.29 -43.43
CA GLU A 3 -4.51 -15.87 -42.81
C GLU A 3 -4.33 -15.62 -41.31
N ALA A 4 -4.51 -14.36 -40.90
CA ALA A 4 -4.80 -14.03 -39.52
C ALA A 4 -6.20 -14.56 -39.20
N ARG A 5 -6.28 -15.84 -38.79
CA ARG A 5 -7.45 -16.35 -38.08
C ARG A 5 -7.54 -15.58 -36.77
N GLY A 6 -8.28 -14.47 -36.79
CA GLY A 6 -8.68 -13.77 -35.58
C GLY A 6 -9.43 -14.76 -34.71
N GLU A 7 -8.78 -15.28 -33.67
CA GLU A 7 -9.47 -16.00 -32.62
C GLU A 7 -10.46 -15.03 -31.99
N SER A 8 -11.72 -15.29 -32.30
CA SER A 8 -12.92 -14.72 -31.72
C SER A 8 -12.79 -14.57 -30.21
N SER A 9 -13.05 -13.36 -29.71
CA SER A 9 -13.43 -13.04 -28.32
C SER A 9 -13.24 -14.19 -27.31
N ARG A 10 -12.08 -14.27 -26.65
CA ARG A 10 -11.89 -15.19 -25.53
C ARG A 10 -12.78 -14.73 -24.37
N LEU A 11 -13.75 -15.56 -24.00
CA LEU A 11 -14.55 -15.36 -22.80
C LEU A 11 -13.64 -15.61 -21.58
N LEU A 12 -13.49 -14.61 -20.72
CA LEU A 12 -12.67 -14.68 -19.50
C LEU A 12 -13.57 -14.46 -18.28
N PRO A 13 -14.30 -15.50 -17.82
CA PRO A 13 -15.17 -15.36 -16.67
C PRO A 13 -14.34 -15.14 -15.40
N THR A 14 -14.80 -14.21 -14.56
CA THR A 14 -14.30 -13.98 -13.21
C THR A 14 -15.42 -14.22 -12.21
N TYR A 15 -15.06 -14.51 -10.97
CA TYR A 15 -16.00 -14.74 -9.89
C TYR A 15 -15.46 -14.18 -8.58
N ARG A 16 -16.37 -13.85 -7.66
CA ARG A 16 -16.04 -13.51 -6.28
C ARG A 16 -17.16 -14.00 -5.37
N VAL A 17 -16.76 -14.70 -4.31
CA VAL A 17 -17.64 -15.05 -3.20
C VAL A 17 -17.05 -14.43 -1.94
N ALA A 18 -17.86 -13.68 -1.19
CA ALA A 18 -17.44 -13.03 0.03
C ALA A 18 -18.52 -13.15 1.09
N ALA A 19 -18.11 -13.27 2.34
CA ALA A 19 -19.00 -13.31 3.49
C ALA A 19 -18.41 -12.48 4.63
N ALA A 20 -19.30 -11.89 5.43
CA ALA A 20 -18.95 -11.26 6.68
C ALA A 20 -20.02 -11.57 7.72
N ILE A 21 -19.59 -11.80 8.96
CA ILE A 21 -20.47 -12.03 10.09
C ILE A 21 -19.97 -11.25 11.29
N SER A 22 -20.88 -10.64 12.03
CA SER A 22 -20.58 -9.97 13.30
C SER A 22 -21.36 -10.68 14.41
N PRO A 23 -20.85 -11.80 14.95
CA PRO A 23 -21.56 -12.57 15.96
C PRO A 23 -21.78 -11.78 17.25
N LEU A 24 -20.95 -10.76 17.50
CA LEU A 24 -21.05 -9.82 18.62
C LEU A 24 -20.86 -8.41 18.06
N GLU A 25 -21.37 -7.39 18.74
CA GLU A 25 -21.22 -5.98 18.29
C GLU A 25 -19.73 -5.57 18.17
N TRP A 26 -18.90 -6.12 19.05
CA TRP A 26 -17.46 -5.84 19.12
C TRP A 26 -16.59 -6.77 18.26
N LEU A 27 -17.14 -7.80 17.63
CA LEU A 27 -16.37 -8.82 16.88
C LEU A 27 -16.96 -9.04 15.50
N ALA A 28 -16.13 -8.90 14.47
CA ALA A 28 -16.49 -9.21 13.10
C ALA A 28 -15.46 -10.13 12.45
N PHE A 29 -15.95 -11.02 11.59
CA PHE A 29 -15.17 -11.86 10.69
C PHE A 29 -15.56 -11.51 9.26
N ARG A 30 -14.57 -11.43 8.37
CA ARG A 30 -14.79 -11.30 6.93
C ARG A 30 -13.86 -12.25 6.19
N GLY A 31 -14.30 -12.70 5.02
CA GLY A 31 -13.45 -13.45 4.11
C GLY A 31 -13.99 -13.46 2.68
N SER A 32 -13.10 -13.69 1.72
CA SER A 32 -13.48 -13.80 0.32
C SER A 32 -12.53 -14.67 -0.49
N VAL A 33 -13.07 -15.23 -1.57
CA VAL A 33 -12.33 -15.90 -2.63
C VAL A 33 -12.71 -15.25 -3.95
N SER A 34 -11.72 -14.87 -4.76
CA SER A 34 -11.96 -14.21 -6.04
C SER A 34 -10.99 -14.65 -7.12
N SER A 35 -11.48 -14.75 -8.35
CA SER A 35 -10.65 -14.87 -9.53
C SER A 35 -10.55 -13.56 -10.30
N GLY A 36 -9.41 -13.35 -10.95
CA GLY A 36 -9.13 -12.18 -11.77
C GLY A 36 -8.30 -12.54 -13.00
N PHE A 37 -8.21 -11.60 -13.93
CA PHE A 37 -7.25 -11.68 -15.04
C PHE A 37 -6.77 -10.29 -15.43
N LYS A 38 -5.63 -10.23 -16.11
CA LYS A 38 -5.08 -9.00 -16.69
C LYS A 38 -4.66 -9.28 -18.12
N LEU A 39 -5.25 -8.54 -19.05
CA LEU A 39 -4.87 -8.63 -20.46
C LEU A 39 -3.46 -8.04 -20.66
N PRO A 40 -2.69 -8.56 -21.63
CA PRO A 40 -1.46 -7.93 -22.06
C PRO A 40 -1.73 -6.49 -22.54
N SER A 41 -0.89 -5.56 -22.12
CA SER A 41 -0.97 -4.16 -22.59
C SER A 41 -0.52 -4.05 -24.06
N LEU A 42 -0.95 -2.97 -24.74
CA LEU A 42 -0.52 -2.68 -26.11
C LEU A 42 1.01 -2.57 -26.24
N LEU A 43 1.68 -1.99 -25.24
CA LEU A 43 3.14 -1.91 -25.21
C LEU A 43 3.79 -3.30 -25.17
N GLN A 44 3.20 -4.25 -24.43
CA GLN A 44 3.71 -5.62 -24.34
C GLN A 44 3.46 -6.41 -25.62
N LEU A 45 2.28 -6.25 -26.25
CA LEU A 45 1.92 -6.96 -27.48
C LEU A 45 2.66 -6.42 -28.71
N PHE A 46 2.78 -5.09 -28.84
CA PHE A 46 3.24 -4.43 -30.06
C PHE A 46 4.59 -3.70 -29.91
N GLY A 47 5.11 -3.55 -28.69
CA GLY A 47 6.35 -2.85 -28.43
C GLY A 47 6.25 -1.33 -28.65
N ASN A 48 7.39 -0.65 -28.62
CA ASN A 48 7.48 0.79 -28.88
C ASN A 48 8.49 1.17 -29.98
N ARG A 49 9.04 0.18 -30.71
CA ARG A 49 10.06 0.36 -31.77
C ARG A 49 11.39 1.00 -31.32
N THR A 50 11.59 1.21 -30.03
CA THR A 50 12.82 1.80 -29.48
C THR A 50 13.56 0.76 -28.65
N ASN A 51 13.01 0.38 -27.50
CA ASN A 51 13.64 -0.48 -26.51
C ASN A 51 12.72 -1.60 -26.00
N VAL A 52 11.48 -1.68 -26.48
CA VAL A 52 10.54 -2.73 -26.15
C VAL A 52 10.12 -3.47 -27.41
N GLU A 53 10.47 -4.74 -27.49
CA GLU A 53 9.99 -5.70 -28.47
C GLU A 53 8.57 -6.16 -28.11
N GLY A 54 7.68 -6.15 -29.10
CA GLY A 54 6.34 -6.70 -28.97
C GLY A 54 6.35 -8.22 -28.93
N ASN A 55 5.47 -8.80 -28.12
CA ASN A 55 5.22 -10.22 -28.07
C ASN A 55 3.71 -10.50 -28.27
N PRO A 56 3.26 -10.79 -29.50
CA PRO A 56 1.86 -11.07 -29.78
C PRO A 56 1.38 -12.42 -29.22
N ASP A 57 2.31 -13.28 -28.78
CA ASP A 57 2.00 -14.61 -28.23
C ASP A 57 1.63 -14.55 -26.74
N LEU A 58 1.65 -13.35 -26.12
CA LEU A 58 1.29 -13.19 -24.72
C LEU A 58 -0.16 -13.60 -24.46
N VAL A 59 -0.34 -14.38 -23.41
CA VAL A 59 -1.64 -14.70 -22.84
C VAL A 59 -1.92 -13.81 -21.63
N GLN A 60 -3.19 -13.73 -21.23
CA GLN A 60 -3.59 -12.99 -20.04
C GLN A 60 -3.04 -13.61 -18.76
N GLU A 61 -2.63 -12.77 -17.81
CA GLU A 61 -2.35 -13.22 -16.44
C GLU A 61 -3.68 -13.64 -15.80
N ARG A 62 -3.66 -14.65 -14.93
CA ARG A 62 -4.83 -15.09 -14.16
C ARG A 62 -4.50 -15.08 -12.69
N SER A 63 -5.45 -14.70 -11.85
CA SER A 63 -5.26 -14.73 -10.40
C SER A 63 -6.37 -15.47 -9.68
N LEU A 64 -6.00 -16.11 -8.58
CA LEU A 64 -6.91 -16.65 -7.57
C LEU A 64 -6.47 -16.14 -6.20
N ALA A 65 -7.32 -15.31 -5.60
CA ALA A 65 -7.04 -14.65 -4.34
C ALA A 65 -7.98 -15.12 -3.23
N TYR A 66 -7.41 -15.29 -2.05
CA TYR A 66 -8.05 -15.58 -0.78
C TYR A 66 -7.73 -14.46 0.19
N ASP A 67 -8.74 -13.96 0.89
CA ASP A 67 -8.61 -12.92 1.91
C ASP A 67 -9.46 -13.29 3.12
N GLY A 68 -8.96 -13.02 4.32
CA GLY A 68 -9.70 -13.23 5.56
C GLY A 68 -9.22 -12.28 6.64
N ALA A 69 -10.14 -11.73 7.44
CA ALA A 69 -9.78 -10.86 8.54
C ALA A 69 -10.74 -10.98 9.73
N VAL A 70 -10.19 -10.72 10.92
CA VAL A 70 -10.91 -10.58 12.17
C VAL A 70 -10.77 -9.14 12.64
N THR A 71 -11.88 -8.50 12.96
CA THR A 71 -11.91 -7.12 13.44
C THR A 71 -12.58 -7.08 14.81
N LEU A 72 -11.86 -6.51 15.77
CA LEU A 72 -12.37 -6.12 17.08
C LEU A 72 -12.68 -4.63 17.04
N ARG A 73 -13.88 -4.23 17.46
CA ARG A 73 -14.28 -2.81 17.58
C ARG A 73 -14.87 -2.56 18.94
N GLY A 74 -14.64 -1.39 19.49
CA GLY A 74 -15.11 -1.05 20.82
C GLY A 74 -15.35 0.42 20.97
N HIS A 75 -16.35 0.73 21.80
CA HIS A 75 -16.56 2.06 22.33
C HIS A 75 -16.90 1.91 23.81
N ARG A 76 -15.98 2.34 24.68
CA ARG A 76 -16.17 2.41 26.14
C ARG A 76 -15.52 3.67 26.66
N GLU A 77 -16.35 4.60 27.14
CA GLU A 77 -15.90 5.88 27.69
C GLU A 77 -14.95 6.62 26.73
N ALA A 78 -13.69 6.78 27.13
CA ALA A 78 -12.62 7.43 26.39
C ALA A 78 -12.01 6.54 25.28
N LEU A 79 -12.20 5.22 25.36
CA LEU A 79 -11.63 4.24 24.44
C LEU A 79 -12.61 4.02 23.28
N SER A 80 -12.20 4.39 22.07
CA SER A 80 -13.01 4.15 20.88
C SER A 80 -12.13 3.79 19.70
N GLY A 81 -12.44 2.72 18.99
CA GLY A 81 -11.61 2.30 17.88
C GLY A 81 -11.84 0.87 17.42
N TYR A 82 -10.93 0.41 16.58
CA TYR A 82 -10.86 -0.97 16.17
C TYR A 82 -9.42 -1.47 16.04
N ALA A 83 -9.29 -2.79 16.12
CA ALA A 83 -8.13 -3.56 15.78
C ALA A 83 -8.54 -4.59 14.74
N SER A 84 -7.79 -4.71 13.64
CA SER A 84 -8.05 -5.70 12.61
C SER A 84 -6.78 -6.48 12.32
N VAL A 85 -6.91 -7.80 12.20
CA VAL A 85 -5.85 -8.68 11.71
C VAL A 85 -6.39 -9.43 10.50
N GLY A 86 -5.73 -9.24 9.36
CA GLY A 86 -6.04 -9.87 8.09
C GLY A 86 -4.91 -10.75 7.59
N ALA A 87 -5.24 -11.72 6.76
CA ALA A 87 -4.29 -12.51 6.00
C ALA A 87 -4.80 -12.69 4.58
N PHE A 88 -3.88 -12.67 3.62
CA PHE A 88 -4.19 -12.83 2.22
C PHE A 88 -3.23 -13.81 1.54
N LEU A 89 -3.70 -14.43 0.46
CA LEU A 89 -2.95 -15.29 -0.43
C LEU A 89 -3.46 -15.11 -1.86
N THR A 90 -2.58 -14.81 -2.79
CA THR A 90 -2.87 -14.72 -4.22
C THR A 90 -1.92 -15.64 -4.97
N HIS A 91 -2.50 -16.53 -5.75
CA HIS A 91 -1.80 -17.26 -6.82
C HIS A 91 -2.00 -16.47 -8.11
N LEU A 92 -0.90 -16.24 -8.82
CA LEU A 92 -0.87 -15.57 -10.11
C LEU A 92 -0.25 -16.53 -11.12
N ASP A 93 -1.02 -16.92 -12.14
CA ASP A 93 -0.56 -17.75 -13.25
C ASP A 93 -0.31 -16.89 -14.48
N ASP A 94 0.60 -17.34 -15.33
CA ASP A 94 0.95 -16.68 -16.60
C ASP A 94 1.39 -15.21 -16.39
N ALA A 95 2.07 -14.90 -15.30
CA ALA A 95 2.43 -13.52 -14.96
C ALA A 95 3.30 -12.88 -16.06
N ILE A 96 2.95 -11.68 -16.55
CA ILE A 96 3.69 -11.06 -17.66
C ILE A 96 4.82 -10.20 -17.09
N ARG A 97 6.06 -10.51 -17.48
CA ARG A 97 7.25 -9.77 -17.04
C ARG A 97 8.10 -9.35 -18.23
N PHE A 98 8.80 -8.23 -18.07
CA PHE A 98 9.83 -7.83 -19.01
C PHE A 98 11.13 -8.57 -18.72
N ARG A 99 11.61 -9.29 -19.72
CA ARG A 99 12.95 -9.85 -19.76
C ARG A 99 13.82 -9.02 -20.70
N ARG A 100 15.04 -8.75 -20.27
CA ARG A 100 16.04 -8.09 -21.11
C ARG A 100 16.55 -9.08 -22.18
N THR A 101 16.36 -8.76 -23.46
CA THR A 101 16.82 -9.57 -24.61
C THR A 101 18.18 -9.08 -25.13
N SER A 102 18.53 -7.81 -24.92
CA SER A 102 19.81 -7.22 -25.32
C SER A 102 20.27 -6.11 -24.35
N ALA A 103 21.42 -5.49 -24.59
CA ALA A 103 21.95 -4.38 -23.79
C ALA A 103 21.00 -3.18 -23.67
N SER A 104 20.04 -3.02 -24.59
CA SER A 104 19.06 -1.92 -24.56
C SER A 104 17.63 -2.36 -24.89
N THR A 105 17.37 -3.66 -25.07
CA THR A 105 16.06 -4.15 -25.49
C THR A 105 15.42 -5.08 -24.46
N PHE A 106 14.11 -4.95 -24.30
CA PHE A 106 13.27 -5.75 -23.42
C PHE A 106 12.13 -6.38 -24.21
N LYS A 107 11.75 -7.60 -23.84
CA LYS A 107 10.58 -8.29 -24.37
C LYS A 107 9.73 -8.78 -23.21
N ALA A 108 8.43 -8.62 -23.33
CA ALA A 108 7.49 -9.18 -22.36
C ALA A 108 7.28 -10.68 -22.61
N GLU A 109 7.26 -11.49 -21.56
CA GLU A 109 6.98 -12.92 -21.59
C GLU A 109 6.05 -13.30 -20.43
N ASN A 110 5.18 -14.29 -20.65
CA ASN A 110 4.50 -14.96 -19.55
C ASN A 110 5.52 -15.85 -18.84
N ILE A 111 5.76 -15.60 -17.55
CA ILE A 111 6.45 -16.51 -16.67
C ILE A 111 5.45 -17.48 -16.03
N GLY A 112 5.93 -18.55 -15.38
CA GLY A 112 5.09 -19.59 -14.80
C GLY A 112 4.02 -19.04 -13.85
N GLY A 113 4.45 -18.55 -12.69
CA GLY A 113 3.52 -17.98 -11.73
C GLY A 113 4.21 -17.27 -10.57
N ALA A 114 3.43 -16.54 -9.81
CA ALA A 114 3.86 -15.89 -8.59
C ALA A 114 2.88 -16.17 -7.45
N ARG A 115 3.42 -16.27 -6.24
CA ARG A 115 2.64 -16.43 -5.02
C ARG A 115 2.89 -15.27 -4.09
N ILE A 116 1.82 -14.55 -3.77
CA ILE A 116 1.84 -13.37 -2.90
C ILE A 116 0.99 -13.68 -1.69
N ARG A 117 1.58 -13.69 -0.49
CA ARG A 117 0.87 -13.91 0.76
C ARG A 117 1.31 -12.93 1.82
N GLY A 118 0.45 -12.67 2.79
CA GLY A 118 0.79 -11.73 3.83
C GLY A 118 -0.18 -11.69 4.98
N VAL A 119 0.20 -10.90 5.97
CA VAL A 119 -0.57 -10.59 7.17
C VAL A 119 -0.59 -9.08 7.33
N GLU A 120 -1.77 -8.54 7.61
CA GLU A 120 -2.00 -7.12 7.85
C GLU A 120 -2.56 -6.92 9.25
N VAL A 121 -1.99 -5.97 9.97
CA VAL A 121 -2.47 -5.55 11.29
C VAL A 121 -2.78 -4.08 11.23
N GLU A 122 -3.99 -3.71 11.62
CA GLU A 122 -4.45 -2.33 11.65
C GLU A 122 -5.01 -2.00 13.04
N LEU A 123 -4.60 -0.87 13.60
CA LEU A 123 -5.06 -0.34 14.87
C LEU A 123 -5.43 1.12 14.68
N ARG A 124 -6.66 1.48 15.02
CA ARG A 124 -7.10 2.88 14.92
C ARG A 124 -8.08 3.23 16.02
N GLY A 125 -7.83 4.31 16.74
CA GLY A 125 -8.76 4.78 17.75
C GLY A 125 -8.20 5.77 18.75
N GLY A 126 -9.10 6.36 19.54
CA GLY A 126 -8.76 7.04 20.79
C GLY A 126 -8.43 6.01 21.85
N VAL A 127 -7.18 6.00 22.34
CA VAL A 127 -6.77 5.22 23.53
C VAL A 127 -7.32 5.90 24.79
N THR A 128 -7.37 7.24 24.77
CA THR A 128 -8.04 8.09 25.76
C THR A 128 -8.71 9.27 25.05
N GLN A 129 -9.40 10.14 25.78
CA GLN A 129 -9.97 11.38 25.21
C GLN A 129 -8.90 12.35 24.68
N HIS A 130 -7.65 12.16 25.08
CA HIS A 130 -6.51 13.02 24.78
C HIS A 130 -5.47 12.34 23.90
N PHE A 131 -5.66 11.07 23.55
CA PHE A 131 -4.65 10.30 22.81
C PHE A 131 -5.29 9.45 21.74
N LEU A 132 -4.93 9.72 20.50
CA LEU A 132 -5.32 8.96 19.34
C LEU A 132 -4.13 8.17 18.83
N LEU A 133 -4.42 7.02 18.28
CA LEU A 133 -3.44 6.16 17.67
C LEU A 133 -3.95 5.70 16.31
N GLN A 134 -3.07 5.78 15.31
CA GLN A 134 -3.19 5.05 14.05
C GLN A 134 -1.93 4.22 13.86
N SER A 135 -2.09 2.94 13.55
CA SER A 135 -0.98 2.07 13.20
C SER A 135 -1.41 1.00 12.21
N GLU A 136 -0.56 0.75 11.24
CA GLU A 136 -0.75 -0.25 10.19
C GLU A 136 0.58 -0.98 9.99
N VAL A 137 0.57 -2.30 9.95
CA VAL A 137 1.76 -3.12 9.69
C VAL A 137 1.37 -4.25 8.76
N THR A 138 2.10 -4.37 7.66
CA THR A 138 1.93 -5.43 6.67
C THR A 138 3.23 -6.19 6.53
N TRP A 139 3.14 -7.51 6.65
CA TRP A 139 4.16 -8.43 6.16
C TRP A 139 3.67 -9.07 4.86
N THR A 140 4.48 -9.02 3.81
CA THR A 140 4.17 -9.59 2.50
C THR A 140 5.35 -10.43 2.00
N GLN A 141 5.09 -11.69 1.68
CA GLN A 141 6.00 -12.51 0.89
C GLN A 141 5.42 -12.68 -0.51
N ALA A 142 6.07 -12.02 -1.47
CA ALA A 142 5.75 -12.12 -2.90
C ALA A 142 6.91 -12.82 -3.61
N ILE A 143 6.70 -14.05 -4.09
CA ILE A 143 7.75 -14.86 -4.73
C ILE A 143 7.36 -15.28 -6.14
N ASP A 144 8.37 -15.39 -6.99
CA ASP A 144 8.30 -16.07 -8.29
C ASP A 144 8.41 -17.59 -8.03
N GLU A 145 7.42 -18.36 -8.48
CA GLU A 145 7.37 -19.80 -8.20
C GLU A 145 8.41 -20.61 -8.99
N ALA A 146 8.96 -20.06 -10.08
CA ALA A 146 9.93 -20.77 -10.92
C ALA A 146 11.32 -20.86 -10.29
N ASN A 147 11.71 -19.86 -9.50
CA ASN A 147 13.05 -19.74 -8.92
C ASN A 147 13.07 -19.45 -7.41
N GLY A 148 11.92 -19.13 -6.80
CA GLY A 148 11.80 -18.81 -5.38
C GLY A 148 12.26 -17.40 -5.01
N ASN A 149 12.65 -16.58 -5.99
CA ASN A 149 13.10 -15.21 -5.78
C ASN A 149 11.92 -14.31 -5.39
N GLN A 150 12.22 -13.28 -4.59
CA GLN A 150 11.26 -12.23 -4.27
C GLN A 150 10.92 -11.43 -5.53
N LEU A 151 9.63 -11.11 -5.69
CA LEU A 151 9.20 -10.24 -6.78
C LEU A 151 9.84 -8.85 -6.62
N PRO A 152 10.35 -8.25 -7.71
CA PRO A 152 10.95 -6.93 -7.66
C PRO A 152 10.02 -5.88 -7.09
N VAL A 153 10.59 -4.94 -6.34
CA VAL A 153 9.89 -3.75 -5.83
C VAL A 153 8.76 -4.09 -4.84
N GLN A 154 8.70 -5.33 -4.35
CA GLN A 154 7.75 -5.76 -3.33
C GLN A 154 8.44 -5.86 -1.96
N PRO A 155 8.46 -4.81 -1.12
CA PRO A 155 9.10 -4.89 0.20
C PRO A 155 8.38 -5.89 1.10
N GLU A 156 9.14 -6.61 1.93
CA GLU A 156 8.55 -7.61 2.83
C GLU A 156 7.76 -6.99 3.98
N TRP A 157 8.16 -5.81 4.43
CA TRP A 157 7.56 -5.14 5.57
C TRP A 157 7.21 -3.72 5.20
N VAL A 158 5.98 -3.31 5.50
CA VAL A 158 5.55 -1.92 5.46
C VAL A 158 4.89 -1.60 6.78
N ALA A 159 5.29 -0.51 7.43
CA ALA A 159 4.76 -0.13 8.73
C ALA A 159 4.50 1.37 8.79
N TYR A 160 3.39 1.73 9.43
CA TYR A 160 2.99 3.08 9.75
C TYR A 160 2.54 3.14 11.21
N PHE A 161 2.99 4.18 11.91
CA PHE A 161 2.63 4.41 13.30
C PHE A 161 2.56 5.92 13.56
N GLN A 162 1.40 6.39 14.00
CA GLN A 162 1.17 7.79 14.32
C GLN A 162 0.33 7.95 15.60
N PRO A 163 0.99 8.13 16.75
CA PRO A 163 0.35 8.65 17.95
C PRO A 163 0.10 10.15 17.81
N GLU A 164 -1.05 10.60 18.30
CA GLU A 164 -1.44 11.99 18.39
C GLU A 164 -1.97 12.28 19.79
N ALA A 165 -1.49 13.36 20.40
CA ALA A 165 -1.88 13.82 21.71
C ALA A 165 -2.61 15.16 21.59
N HIS A 166 -3.68 15.33 22.37
CA HIS A 166 -4.51 16.52 22.44
C HIS A 166 -4.57 17.02 23.88
N SER A 167 -4.56 18.33 24.07
CA SER A 167 -4.77 18.93 25.39
C SER A 167 -6.23 18.91 25.80
N GLY A 168 -7.15 18.78 24.83
CA GLY A 168 -8.55 19.09 25.02
C GLY A 168 -8.76 20.60 25.20
N THR A 169 -9.99 20.99 25.54
CA THR A 169 -10.33 22.41 25.68
C THR A 169 -9.67 23.04 26.89
N LEU A 170 -8.73 23.95 26.64
CA LEU A 170 -8.02 24.70 27.67
C LEU A 170 -8.75 26.01 28.05
N SER A 171 -9.34 26.69 27.08
CA SER A 171 -10.15 27.91 27.30
C SER A 171 -11.05 28.23 26.10
N LYS A 172 -11.86 29.30 26.20
CA LYS A 172 -12.63 29.83 25.05
C LYS A 172 -11.75 30.31 23.89
N TRP A 173 -10.51 30.72 24.21
CA TRP A 173 -9.55 31.21 23.23
C TRP A 173 -8.70 30.10 22.63
N VAL A 174 -8.37 29.09 23.43
CA VAL A 174 -7.55 27.92 23.05
C VAL A 174 -8.38 26.66 23.24
N SER A 175 -8.98 26.21 22.14
CA SER A 175 -9.91 25.07 22.11
C SER A 175 -9.22 23.73 22.10
N ASP A 176 -8.00 23.66 21.59
CA ASP A 176 -7.15 22.47 21.65
C ASP A 176 -5.70 22.82 21.28
N ILE A 177 -4.75 22.09 21.84
CA ILE A 177 -3.36 22.03 21.39
C ILE A 177 -3.08 20.57 21.15
N PHE A 178 -2.59 20.25 19.95
CA PHE A 178 -2.33 18.87 19.59
C PHE A 178 -0.96 18.70 18.94
N GLY A 179 -0.45 17.49 19.03
CA GLY A 179 0.82 17.12 18.44
C GLY A 179 0.83 15.67 18.04
N PHE A 180 1.50 15.36 16.93
CA PHE A 180 1.69 13.99 16.49
C PHE A 180 3.17 13.70 16.23
N PHE A 181 3.50 12.43 16.32
CA PHE A 181 4.74 11.88 15.81
C PHE A 181 4.39 10.75 14.85
N GLN A 182 5.09 10.66 13.73
CA GLN A 182 4.81 9.69 12.68
C GLN A 182 6.09 8.92 12.34
N VAL A 183 5.96 7.59 12.27
CA VAL A 183 6.96 6.67 11.75
C VAL A 183 6.39 5.98 10.52
N ALA A 184 7.10 6.06 9.40
CA ALA A 184 6.80 5.28 8.20
C ALA A 184 8.03 4.43 7.85
N TYR A 185 7.88 3.12 7.83
CA TYR A 185 8.92 2.16 7.52
C TYR A 185 8.58 1.40 6.25
N VAL A 186 9.57 1.27 5.37
CA VAL A 186 9.52 0.39 4.21
C VAL A 186 10.75 -0.50 4.27
N GLY A 187 10.52 -1.80 4.33
CA GLY A 187 11.55 -2.82 4.35
C GLY A 187 12.35 -2.86 3.05
N LYS A 188 13.39 -3.70 3.05
CA LYS A 188 14.19 -3.90 1.86
C LYS A 188 13.39 -4.60 0.75
N ALA A 189 13.79 -4.35 -0.48
CA ALA A 189 13.27 -5.00 -1.67
C ALA A 189 14.40 -5.23 -2.68
N TYR A 190 14.08 -5.76 -3.85
CA TYR A 190 15.04 -5.92 -4.94
C TYR A 190 14.56 -5.21 -6.20
N GLU A 191 15.47 -4.62 -6.96
CA GLU A 191 15.13 -3.96 -8.22
C GLU A 191 14.94 -4.97 -9.35
N ASP A 192 15.68 -6.07 -9.32
CA ASP A 192 15.77 -7.03 -10.42
C ASP A 192 15.19 -8.42 -10.07
N PRO A 193 14.75 -9.19 -11.07
CA PRO A 193 14.20 -10.53 -10.89
C PRO A 193 15.16 -11.56 -10.27
N ALA A 194 16.47 -11.34 -10.37
CA ALA A 194 17.48 -12.25 -9.83
C ALA A 194 17.85 -11.92 -8.37
N ASN A 195 17.23 -10.89 -7.78
CA ASN A 195 17.50 -10.38 -6.43
C ASN A 195 18.98 -10.03 -6.20
N LEU A 196 19.63 -9.42 -7.19
CA LEU A 196 21.04 -9.03 -7.15
C LEU A 196 21.25 -7.57 -6.71
N VAL A 197 20.28 -6.70 -7.00
CA VAL A 197 20.30 -5.28 -6.68
C VAL A 197 19.32 -5.03 -5.55
N GLU A 198 19.83 -4.92 -4.33
CA GLU A 198 19.03 -4.63 -3.15
C GLU A 198 18.68 -3.14 -3.07
N ILE A 199 17.41 -2.88 -2.74
CA ILE A 199 16.88 -1.58 -2.36
C ILE A 199 16.80 -1.56 -0.84
N SER A 200 17.66 -0.78 -0.21
CA SER A 200 17.78 -0.73 1.25
C SER A 200 16.47 -0.30 1.92
N ALA A 201 16.20 -0.91 3.08
CA ALA A 201 15.09 -0.50 3.94
C ALA A 201 15.26 0.97 4.38
N ARG A 202 14.14 1.65 4.61
CA ARG A 202 14.11 3.06 5.02
C ARG A 202 13.05 3.34 6.06
N THR A 203 13.36 4.28 6.95
CA THR A 203 12.43 4.80 7.96
C THR A 203 12.36 6.31 7.82
N VAL A 204 11.17 6.84 7.53
CA VAL A 204 10.91 8.28 7.49
C VAL A 204 10.16 8.68 8.75
N LEU A 205 10.68 9.70 9.43
CA LEU A 205 10.08 10.27 10.63
C LEU A 205 9.47 11.62 10.31
N ALA A 206 8.29 11.91 10.88
CA ALA A 206 7.69 13.23 10.82
C ALA A 206 7.10 13.60 12.18
N ALA A 207 7.01 14.89 12.45
CA ALA A 207 6.33 15.40 13.64
C ALA A 207 5.58 16.68 13.30
N GLY A 208 4.54 16.96 14.06
CA GLY A 208 3.79 18.21 13.91
C GLY A 208 3.10 18.62 15.18
N LEU A 209 2.77 19.89 15.23
CA LEU A 209 2.10 20.56 16.33
C LEU A 209 1.04 21.49 15.74
N GLY A 210 -0.08 21.64 16.44
CA GLY A 210 -1.14 22.52 16.04
C GLY A 210 -1.94 23.04 17.21
N ALA A 211 -2.75 24.05 16.92
CA ALA A 211 -3.68 24.63 17.87
C ALA A 211 -4.99 24.96 17.19
N LEU A 212 -6.09 24.65 17.86
CA LEU A 212 -7.43 25.14 17.52
C LEU A 212 -7.77 26.28 18.46
N LEU A 213 -8.13 27.41 17.90
CA LEU A 213 -8.39 28.66 18.61
C LEU A 213 -9.83 29.12 18.35
N PHE A 214 -10.36 29.90 19.30
CA PHE A 214 -11.68 30.54 19.23
C PHE A 214 -12.80 29.55 18.87
N GLU A 215 -13.01 28.53 19.71
CA GLU A 215 -13.99 27.46 19.49
C GLU A 215 -13.76 26.69 18.17
N GLY A 216 -12.49 26.54 17.78
CA GLY A 216 -12.08 25.85 16.55
C GLY A 216 -12.30 26.64 15.26
N ARG A 217 -12.62 27.94 15.35
CA ARG A 217 -12.77 28.80 14.17
C ARG A 217 -11.45 29.07 13.48
N LEU A 218 -10.33 29.13 14.21
CA LEU A 218 -9.00 29.31 13.64
C LEU A 218 -8.13 28.12 14.00
N GLY A 219 -7.60 27.43 12.99
CA GLY A 219 -6.64 26.34 13.15
C GLY A 219 -5.26 26.75 12.65
N LEU A 220 -4.24 26.56 13.48
CA LEU A 220 -2.84 26.73 13.14
C LEU A 220 -2.15 25.37 13.22
N GLY A 221 -1.24 25.09 12.29
CA GLY A 221 -0.49 23.84 12.27
C GLY A 221 0.89 24.02 11.68
N PHE A 222 1.83 23.24 12.19
CA PHE A 222 3.18 23.14 11.67
C PHE A 222 3.57 21.66 11.62
N ARG A 223 4.24 21.26 10.54
CA ARG A 223 4.73 19.90 10.36
C ARG A 223 6.12 19.92 9.75
N ALA A 224 6.98 19.06 10.27
CA ALA A 224 8.28 18.73 9.73
C ALA A 224 8.25 17.26 9.24
N ASP A 225 8.38 17.07 7.92
CA ASP A 225 8.55 15.78 7.27
C ASP A 225 10.03 15.45 7.13
N ASP A 226 10.33 14.16 7.18
CA ASP A 226 11.69 13.61 7.01
C ASP A 226 12.72 14.20 8.00
N LEU A 227 12.43 14.03 9.30
CA LEU A 227 13.27 14.53 10.40
C LEU A 227 14.68 13.93 10.40
N LEU A 228 14.88 12.77 9.79
CA LEU A 228 16.19 12.13 9.64
C LEU A 228 16.95 12.60 8.40
N ASP A 229 16.33 13.43 7.55
CA ASP A 229 16.86 13.82 6.23
C ASP A 229 17.31 12.58 5.45
N VAL A 230 16.40 11.60 5.33
CA VAL A 230 16.65 10.34 4.61
C VAL A 230 16.75 10.63 3.12
N ARG A 231 17.93 11.04 2.71
CA ARG A 231 18.31 11.19 1.31
C ARG A 231 18.41 9.80 0.68
N GLY A 232 17.99 9.72 -0.56
CA GLY A 232 18.04 8.48 -1.32
C GLY A 232 17.47 8.70 -2.71
N GLN A 233 17.31 7.62 -3.43
CA GLN A 233 16.62 7.60 -4.71
C GLN A 233 15.36 6.75 -4.59
N ASP A 234 14.35 7.08 -5.38
CA ASP A 234 13.21 6.22 -5.59
C ASP A 234 13.61 5.02 -6.49
N LEU A 235 12.61 4.20 -6.81
CA LEU A 235 12.76 2.97 -7.58
C LEU A 235 13.24 3.20 -9.03
N VAL A 236 13.23 4.46 -9.51
CA VAL A 236 13.63 4.87 -10.86
C VAL A 236 14.89 5.74 -10.83
N GLY A 237 15.52 5.88 -9.65
CA GLY A 237 16.74 6.67 -9.47
C GLY A 237 16.50 8.17 -9.20
N TYR A 238 15.24 8.62 -9.06
CA TYR A 238 14.97 10.03 -8.76
C TYR A 238 15.23 10.32 -7.29
N PRO A 239 15.87 11.46 -6.96
CA PRO A 239 16.14 11.80 -5.58
C PRO A 239 14.83 11.95 -4.80
N LEU A 240 14.78 11.31 -3.63
CA LEU A 240 13.69 11.52 -2.69
C LEU A 240 13.72 12.97 -2.17
N PRO A 241 12.55 13.61 -1.93
CA PRO A 241 12.51 14.89 -1.25
C PRO A 241 13.16 14.72 0.14
N GLY A 242 14.12 15.60 0.45
CA GLY A 242 14.68 15.66 1.80
C GLY A 242 13.74 16.33 2.80
N ARG A 243 14.31 16.77 3.92
CA ARG A 243 13.55 17.42 4.99
C ARG A 243 12.69 18.58 4.48
N ARG A 244 11.40 18.55 4.83
CA ARG A 244 10.42 19.56 4.42
C ARG A 244 9.65 20.10 5.61
N TYR A 245 9.38 21.40 5.59
CA TYR A 245 8.56 22.08 6.58
C TYR A 245 7.29 22.61 5.91
N SER A 246 6.16 22.46 6.58
CA SER A 246 4.88 22.98 6.11
C SER A 246 4.12 23.64 7.26
N GLY A 247 3.48 24.77 6.95
CA GLY A 247 2.58 25.49 7.84
C GLY A 247 1.16 25.45 7.28
N ARG A 248 0.17 25.38 8.18
CA ARG A 248 -1.24 25.42 7.84
C ARG A 248 -1.94 26.49 8.67
N VAL A 249 -2.74 27.31 8.00
CA VAL A 249 -3.71 28.20 8.63
C VAL A 249 -5.07 27.86 8.03
N SER A 250 -6.09 27.71 8.87
CA SER A 250 -7.45 27.41 8.44
C SER A 250 -8.44 28.24 9.24
N TYR A 251 -9.47 28.75 8.56
CA TYR A 251 -10.55 29.49 9.20
C TYR A 251 -11.90 28.85 8.86
N ARG A 252 -12.75 28.63 9.87
CA ARG A 252 -14.10 28.11 9.72
C ARG A 252 -15.10 29.17 10.18
N HIS A 253 -16.01 29.54 9.29
CA HIS A 253 -17.13 30.41 9.57
C HIS A 253 -18.42 29.57 9.59
N ALA A 254 -19.23 29.71 10.63
CA ALA A 254 -20.57 29.14 10.69
C ALA A 254 -21.57 30.25 10.36
N TRP A 255 -22.50 29.96 9.45
CA TRP A 255 -23.64 30.82 9.12
C TRP A 255 -24.75 30.67 10.16
#